data_AF-A0A1H5TRK8-F1
#
_entry.id   AF-A0A1H5TRK8-F1
#
_cell.length_a   1.000
_cell.length_b   1.000
_cell.length_c   1.000
_cell.angle_alpha   90.00
_cell.angle_beta   90.00
_cell.angle_gamma   90.00
#
_symmetry.space_group_name_H-M   'P 1'
#
loop_
_entity.id
_entity.type
_entity.pdbx_description
1 polymer ?
#
loop_
_entity_poly.entity_id
_entity_poly.type
_entity_poly.pdbx_seq_one_letter_code
_entity_poly.pdbx_strand_id
1 'polypeptide(L)'
;MSSVNADMPLLCSQAIVGAFCMVVRSSIGKHSKWNLVAFAVLSLITLCGAATAQTSALDLARDRSASIQGRIADAEGHPLVAAVVVYGRAVVNGKLDLFAMCSTTSTVEGRYECGSLRPGQYIVSAVPAPPSTSEPDKAIEAIAKIYPRTFSPGTTQFLESTAVSLSHGAVGIADVVVRPEVPNSVKGVLSLRPQHPSFLLRAHVGPFDLPTSGKVEYDPATGNFTIAGVPSGEISLGADWADGGRVHHEYGTATVVSGRANTITLALIGRHRLTGSVLQPSADGLDLEHSLPKTVTLAGLGSRSGWHLEMPIDERGHFVFPDLADGSYALGVRGKDMYVARMEIGGKPVEGDILRLTAEMNDPNVTVPLADTRASVSGRISADEVVPQKTAVLLESLRDSTTLVAQVGQAGEFSFGPLPPGDYRLYAWKDITSVPYRDQEVLKNVLSKSREVHLDNDSKVAGVQLSIISDGR
;
A
#
# COMPACT_ATOMS: atom_id res chain seq x y z
N MET A 1 -12.74 -11.39 -52.47
CA MET A 1 -12.15 -10.99 -53.77
C MET A 1 -11.16 -9.86 -53.49
N SER A 2 -9.93 -10.02 -53.99
CA SER A 2 -8.78 -9.07 -54.08
C SER A 2 -8.37 -8.33 -52.79
N SER A 3 -7.29 -8.71 -52.08
CA SER A 3 -5.85 -8.55 -52.39
C SER A 3 -5.39 -7.08 -52.56
N VAL A 4 -4.53 -6.60 -51.65
CA VAL A 4 -3.11 -6.25 -51.85
C VAL A 4 -2.63 -5.31 -50.73
N ASN A 5 -1.43 -5.64 -50.23
CA ASN A 5 -0.60 -4.93 -49.26
C ASN A 5 -0.43 -3.42 -49.53
N ALA A 6 -0.31 -2.64 -48.46
CA ALA A 6 0.32 -1.33 -48.48
C ALA A 6 1.36 -1.23 -47.35
N ASP A 7 2.60 -1.56 -47.69
CA ASP A 7 3.78 -0.98 -47.07
C ASP A 7 3.84 0.50 -47.47
N MET A 8 3.95 1.40 -46.49
CA MET A 8 4.24 2.82 -46.71
C MET A 8 5.37 3.26 -45.77
N PRO A 9 6.50 3.73 -46.32
CA PRO A 9 7.63 4.25 -45.55
C PRO A 9 7.63 5.79 -45.45
N LEU A 10 8.57 6.28 -44.64
CA LEU A 10 9.25 7.60 -44.71
C LEU A 10 8.69 8.83 -43.95
N LEU A 11 9.65 9.42 -43.21
CA LEU A 11 9.84 10.85 -42.91
C LEU A 11 8.98 11.46 -41.79
N CYS A 12 9.62 11.80 -40.66
CA CYS A 12 10.19 13.14 -40.45
C CYS A 12 10.41 13.38 -38.94
N SER A 13 11.66 13.40 -38.49
CA SER A 13 12.05 14.21 -37.33
C SER A 13 13.53 14.55 -37.42
N GLN A 14 13.86 15.32 -38.46
CA GLN A 14 14.98 16.26 -38.37
C GLN A 14 14.42 17.56 -37.80
N ALA A 15 14.41 17.65 -36.48
CA ALA A 15 14.37 18.90 -35.75
C ALA A 15 15.24 18.69 -34.52
N ILE A 16 16.05 19.70 -34.17
CA ILE A 16 17.03 19.70 -33.06
C ILE A 16 18.45 19.22 -33.47
N VAL A 17 18.97 19.73 -34.59
CA VAL A 17 20.43 19.99 -34.74
C VAL A 17 20.71 21.42 -35.27
N GLY A 18 19.66 22.24 -35.42
CA GLY A 18 19.71 23.55 -36.08
C GLY A 18 20.02 24.78 -35.22
N ALA A 19 20.50 24.65 -33.98
CA ALA A 19 20.60 25.81 -33.06
C ALA A 19 22.00 26.10 -32.48
N PHE A 20 23.06 25.36 -32.84
CA PHE A 20 24.40 25.58 -32.24
C PHE A 20 25.51 25.98 -33.23
N CYS A 21 25.17 26.34 -34.46
CA CYS A 21 26.11 26.81 -35.49
C CYS A 21 25.85 28.26 -35.93
N MET A 22 25.47 29.13 -35.00
CA MET A 22 25.30 30.57 -35.27
C MET A 22 26.05 31.46 -34.27
N VAL A 23 27.28 31.08 -33.92
CA VAL A 23 28.33 32.02 -33.51
C VAL A 23 29.64 31.40 -34.00
N VAL A 24 30.57 32.22 -34.48
CA VAL A 24 31.83 31.81 -35.15
C VAL A 24 31.71 31.57 -36.65
N ARG A 25 31.33 32.63 -37.38
CA ARG A 25 31.77 32.81 -38.76
C ARG A 25 32.20 34.26 -38.98
N SER A 26 33.41 34.56 -38.50
CA SER A 26 34.19 35.71 -38.96
C SER A 26 35.66 35.35 -38.87
N SER A 27 36.31 35.33 -40.03
CA SER A 27 37.75 35.19 -40.24
C SER A 27 38.38 33.79 -40.07
N ILE A 28 38.40 33.01 -41.16
CA ILE A 28 39.53 32.10 -41.44
C ILE A 28 39.96 32.30 -42.90
N GLY A 29 41.14 32.89 -43.06
CA GLY A 29 41.92 32.83 -44.29
C GLY A 29 42.62 31.48 -44.42
N LYS A 30 42.65 30.99 -45.67
CA LYS A 30 43.35 29.83 -46.24
C LYS A 30 44.52 29.28 -45.41
N HIS A 31 44.53 27.97 -45.13
CA HIS A 31 45.54 26.97 -45.55
C HIS A 31 45.31 25.60 -44.87
N SER A 32 45.70 24.53 -45.57
CA SER A 32 45.85 23.13 -45.11
C SER A 32 44.63 22.18 -45.22
N LYS A 33 44.64 21.34 -46.27
CA LYS A 33 43.65 20.29 -46.58
C LYS A 33 44.02 18.88 -46.06
N TRP A 34 45.03 18.72 -45.21
CA TRP A 34 45.53 17.39 -44.81
C TRP A 34 45.10 16.87 -43.41
N ASN A 35 44.38 17.67 -42.61
CA ASN A 35 43.96 17.24 -41.25
C ASN A 35 42.51 16.71 -41.13
N LEU A 36 41.68 16.83 -42.17
CA LEU A 36 40.26 16.47 -42.09
C LEU A 36 39.97 14.96 -42.23
N VAL A 37 40.85 14.19 -42.87
CA VAL A 37 40.63 12.74 -43.06
C VAL A 37 41.03 11.94 -41.81
N ALA A 38 42.05 12.38 -41.07
CA ALA A 38 42.47 11.73 -39.82
C ALA A 38 41.43 11.92 -38.68
N PHE A 39 40.77 13.07 -38.60
CA PHE A 39 39.73 13.33 -37.59
C PHE A 39 38.42 12.58 -37.85
N ALA A 40 38.08 12.31 -39.11
CA ALA A 40 36.89 11.55 -39.47
C ALA A 40 37.02 10.06 -39.10
N VAL A 41 38.22 9.47 -39.27
CA VAL A 41 38.48 8.06 -38.92
C VAL A 41 38.60 7.88 -37.40
N LEU A 42 39.21 8.82 -36.67
CA LEU A 42 39.23 8.78 -35.20
C LEU A 42 37.82 8.95 -34.61
N SER A 43 36.97 9.81 -35.20
CA SER A 43 35.60 10.01 -34.74
C SER A 43 34.70 8.79 -34.98
N LEU A 44 34.89 8.04 -36.08
CA LEU A 44 34.14 6.80 -36.33
C LEU A 44 34.56 5.65 -35.40
N ILE A 45 35.86 5.52 -35.07
CA ILE A 45 36.34 4.49 -34.12
C ILE A 45 35.85 4.80 -32.69
N THR A 46 35.79 6.08 -32.31
CA THR A 46 35.28 6.50 -31.00
C THR A 46 33.76 6.33 -30.89
N LEU A 47 33.01 6.58 -31.97
CA LEU A 47 31.56 6.31 -32.02
C LEU A 47 31.23 4.81 -31.98
N CYS A 48 32.03 3.96 -32.64
CA CYS A 48 31.84 2.51 -32.65
C CYS A 48 32.18 1.88 -31.28
N GLY A 49 33.21 2.40 -30.59
CA GLY A 49 33.55 2.02 -29.21
C GLY A 49 32.54 2.47 -28.15
N ALA A 50 31.93 3.65 -28.33
CA ALA A 50 30.86 4.14 -27.46
C ALA A 50 29.56 3.33 -27.64
N ALA A 51 29.16 3.02 -28.88
CA ALA A 51 27.97 2.22 -29.15
C ALA A 51 28.09 0.77 -28.64
N THR A 52 29.28 0.16 -28.74
CA THR A 52 29.58 -1.19 -28.20
C THR A 52 29.73 -1.20 -26.68
N ALA A 53 30.32 -0.18 -26.06
CA ALA A 53 30.38 -0.05 -24.60
C ALA A 53 29.00 0.20 -23.97
N GLN A 54 28.13 0.94 -24.65
CA GLN A 54 26.77 1.24 -24.18
C GLN A 54 25.83 0.04 -24.32
N THR A 55 25.99 -0.79 -25.38
CA THR A 55 25.32 -2.10 -25.47
C THR A 55 25.87 -3.10 -24.44
N SER A 56 27.19 -3.14 -24.23
CA SER A 56 27.81 -3.99 -23.20
C SER A 56 27.35 -3.62 -21.79
N ALA A 57 27.23 -2.34 -21.46
CA ALA A 57 26.74 -1.87 -20.16
C ALA A 57 25.23 -2.08 -19.96
N LEU A 58 24.43 -2.02 -21.03
CA LEU A 58 23.01 -2.37 -21.02
C LEU A 58 22.81 -3.89 -20.85
N ASP A 59 23.63 -4.72 -21.50
CA ASP A 59 23.62 -6.18 -21.32
C ASP A 59 24.16 -6.58 -19.93
N LEU A 60 25.23 -5.94 -19.42
CA LEU A 60 25.74 -6.16 -18.05
C LEU A 60 24.82 -5.61 -16.95
N ALA A 61 24.02 -4.58 -17.22
CA ALA A 61 22.98 -4.10 -16.30
C ALA A 61 21.76 -5.04 -16.29
N ARG A 62 21.43 -5.64 -17.45
CA ARG A 62 20.41 -6.68 -17.57
C ARG A 62 20.82 -7.95 -16.82
N ASP A 63 22.12 -8.29 -16.85
CA ASP A 63 22.74 -9.45 -16.17
C ASP A 63 22.78 -9.33 -14.62
N ARG A 64 22.44 -8.16 -14.07
CA ARG A 64 22.42 -7.92 -12.60
C ARG A 64 21.03 -7.85 -12.01
N SER A 65 20.00 -7.83 -12.84
CA SER A 65 18.62 -7.84 -12.38
C SER A 65 18.14 -9.26 -12.11
N ALA A 66 17.46 -9.45 -10.99
CA ALA A 66 16.85 -10.74 -10.69
C ALA A 66 15.59 -10.93 -11.55
N SER A 67 15.16 -12.16 -11.73
CA SER A 67 13.90 -12.49 -12.41
C SER A 67 13.12 -13.55 -11.65
N ILE A 68 11.81 -13.61 -11.91
CA ILE A 68 10.94 -14.71 -11.49
C ILE A 68 10.26 -15.27 -12.72
N GLN A 69 10.30 -16.59 -12.86
CA GLN A 69 9.64 -17.31 -13.93
C GLN A 69 8.88 -18.51 -13.37
N GLY A 70 7.95 -19.05 -14.17
CA GLY A 70 7.22 -20.24 -13.78
C GLY A 70 6.15 -20.63 -14.78
N ARG A 71 5.34 -21.60 -14.40
CA ARG A 71 4.22 -22.11 -15.18
C ARG A 71 2.90 -21.96 -14.41
N ILE A 72 1.86 -21.55 -15.13
CA ILE A 72 0.48 -21.52 -14.68
C ILE A 72 -0.25 -22.70 -15.32
N ALA A 73 -0.88 -23.54 -14.49
CA ALA A 73 -1.60 -24.72 -14.94
C ALA A 73 -2.81 -25.02 -14.06
N ASP A 74 -3.76 -25.80 -14.58
CA ASP A 74 -4.84 -26.38 -13.76
C ASP A 74 -4.34 -27.56 -12.89
N ALA A 75 -5.24 -28.17 -12.12
CA ALA A 75 -4.92 -29.30 -11.24
C ALA A 75 -4.48 -30.56 -12.00
N GLU A 76 -4.85 -30.66 -13.28
CA GLU A 76 -4.50 -31.74 -14.20
C GLU A 76 -3.17 -31.47 -14.94
N GLY A 77 -2.59 -30.27 -14.79
CA GLY A 77 -1.33 -29.85 -15.40
C GLY A 77 -1.47 -29.21 -16.79
N HIS A 78 -2.70 -29.00 -17.28
CA HIS A 78 -2.92 -28.29 -18.53
C HIS A 78 -2.52 -26.83 -18.38
N PRO A 79 -1.78 -26.28 -19.34
CA PRO A 79 -1.32 -24.90 -19.28
C PRO A 79 -2.48 -23.92 -19.41
N LEU A 80 -2.39 -22.80 -18.68
CA LEU A 80 -3.39 -21.73 -18.75
C LEU A 80 -2.77 -20.38 -19.07
N VAL A 81 -3.46 -19.62 -19.91
CA VAL A 81 -3.20 -18.20 -20.16
C VAL A 81 -3.82 -17.38 -19.02
N ALA A 82 -3.01 -16.64 -18.30
CA ALA A 82 -3.40 -15.91 -17.10
C ALA A 82 -2.68 -14.57 -17.02
N ALA A 83 -3.37 -13.57 -16.48
CA ALA A 83 -2.70 -12.38 -15.99
C ALA A 83 -1.90 -12.76 -14.74
N VAL A 84 -0.59 -12.50 -14.76
CA VAL A 84 0.33 -12.79 -13.66
C VAL A 84 0.84 -11.48 -13.09
N VAL A 85 0.74 -11.32 -11.77
CA VAL A 85 1.29 -10.18 -11.05
C VAL A 85 2.29 -10.68 -10.02
N VAL A 86 3.51 -10.14 -10.08
CA VAL A 86 4.55 -10.37 -9.09
C VAL A 86 4.54 -9.19 -8.11
N TYR A 87 4.13 -9.46 -6.88
CA TYR A 87 4.10 -8.48 -5.82
C TYR A 87 5.41 -8.51 -5.03
N GLY A 88 6.06 -7.37 -4.89
CA GLY A 88 7.08 -7.17 -3.87
C GLY A 88 6.41 -7.08 -2.50
N ARG A 89 6.90 -7.85 -1.54
CA ARG A 89 6.45 -7.85 -0.15
C ARG A 89 7.41 -7.01 0.68
N ALA A 90 6.91 -5.95 1.29
CA ALA A 90 7.71 -5.11 2.18
C ALA A 90 6.87 -4.64 3.37
N VAL A 91 7.55 -4.35 4.49
CA VAL A 91 6.92 -3.64 5.60
C VAL A 91 7.24 -2.17 5.44
N VAL A 92 6.20 -1.35 5.28
CA VAL A 92 6.31 0.11 5.17
C VAL A 92 5.60 0.71 6.38
N ASN A 93 6.33 1.50 7.17
CA ASN A 93 5.82 2.11 8.40
C ASN A 93 5.15 1.09 9.35
N GLY A 94 5.76 -0.09 9.51
CA GLY A 94 5.26 -1.15 10.39
C GLY A 94 4.05 -1.91 9.88
N LYS A 95 3.63 -1.68 8.63
CA LYS A 95 2.52 -2.40 8.00
C LYS A 95 3.03 -3.23 6.83
N LEU A 96 2.53 -4.46 6.71
CA LEU A 96 2.78 -5.26 5.52
C LEU A 96 2.06 -4.65 4.31
N ASP A 97 2.80 -4.47 3.22
CA ASP A 97 2.28 -3.92 1.98
C ASP A 97 2.74 -4.73 0.76
N LEU A 98 1.96 -4.64 -0.31
CA LEU A 98 2.22 -5.29 -1.59
C LEU A 98 2.36 -4.26 -2.69
N PHE A 99 3.48 -4.31 -3.38
CA PHE A 99 3.74 -3.45 -4.53
C PHE A 99 3.73 -4.29 -5.79
N ALA A 100 2.90 -3.98 -6.77
CA ALA A 100 2.97 -4.64 -8.06
C ALA A 100 4.30 -4.25 -8.72
N MET A 101 5.28 -5.16 -8.68
CA MET A 101 6.61 -4.93 -9.26
C MET A 101 6.63 -5.25 -10.74
N CYS A 102 5.67 -6.08 -11.17
CA CYS A 102 5.58 -6.57 -12.52
C CYS A 102 4.19 -7.14 -12.78
N SER A 103 3.68 -6.89 -13.98
CA SER A 103 2.46 -7.49 -14.51
C SER A 103 2.76 -8.02 -15.90
N THR A 104 2.41 -9.28 -16.14
CA THR A 104 2.62 -9.96 -17.42
C THR A 104 1.46 -10.92 -17.69
N THR A 105 1.46 -11.58 -18.84
CA THR A 105 0.51 -12.63 -19.17
C THR A 105 1.27 -13.90 -19.50
N SER A 106 0.84 -15.06 -18.99
CA SER A 106 1.44 -16.33 -19.37
C SER A 106 1.17 -16.69 -20.84
N THR A 107 2.08 -17.45 -21.45
CA THR A 107 1.92 -17.95 -22.82
C THR A 107 0.86 -19.04 -22.89
N VAL A 108 0.55 -19.52 -24.10
CA VAL A 108 -0.37 -20.66 -24.30
C VAL A 108 0.15 -21.97 -23.71
N GLU A 109 1.46 -22.09 -23.50
CA GLU A 109 2.07 -23.19 -22.73
C GLU A 109 2.12 -22.92 -21.21
N GLY A 110 1.45 -21.86 -20.76
CA GLY A 110 1.33 -21.47 -19.35
C GLY A 110 2.59 -20.84 -18.78
N ARG A 111 3.65 -20.61 -19.57
CA ARG A 111 4.91 -20.05 -19.06
C ARG A 111 4.82 -18.55 -18.90
N TYR A 112 5.43 -18.01 -17.86
CA TYR A 112 5.59 -16.57 -17.70
C TYR A 112 7.01 -16.26 -17.21
N GLU A 113 7.46 -15.03 -17.48
CA GLU A 113 8.70 -14.49 -16.95
C GLU A 113 8.48 -13.03 -16.57
N CYS A 114 9.11 -12.65 -15.47
CA CYS A 114 9.19 -11.29 -15.00
C CYS A 114 10.65 -10.96 -14.62
N GLY A 115 11.30 -10.11 -15.41
CA GLY A 115 12.67 -9.65 -15.15
C GLY A 115 12.75 -8.30 -14.42
N SER A 116 13.95 -7.75 -14.33
CA SER A 116 14.21 -6.41 -13.77
C SER A 116 13.85 -6.26 -12.28
N LEU A 117 13.83 -7.36 -11.53
CA LEU A 117 13.50 -7.37 -10.11
C LEU A 117 14.74 -7.04 -9.27
N ARG A 118 14.51 -6.31 -8.17
CA ARG A 118 15.54 -6.03 -7.16
C ARG A 118 15.64 -7.22 -6.19
N PRO A 119 16.72 -7.34 -5.41
CA PRO A 119 16.74 -8.27 -4.29
C PRO A 119 15.60 -7.98 -3.32
N GLY A 120 14.91 -9.02 -2.86
CA GLY A 120 13.72 -8.86 -2.04
C GLY A 120 12.89 -10.13 -1.89
N GLN A 121 11.74 -9.99 -1.23
CA GLN A 121 10.74 -11.04 -1.06
C GLN A 121 9.57 -10.78 -2.00
N TYR A 122 9.16 -11.80 -2.73
CA TYR A 122 8.14 -11.68 -3.77
C TYR A 122 7.06 -12.74 -3.63
N ILE A 123 5.83 -12.37 -3.98
CA ILE A 123 4.69 -13.26 -4.07
C ILE A 123 4.15 -13.20 -5.49
N VAL A 124 3.92 -14.36 -6.09
CA VAL A 124 3.32 -14.47 -7.42
C VAL A 124 1.84 -14.78 -7.28
N SER A 125 1.02 -14.04 -8.02
CA SER A 125 -0.41 -14.33 -8.18
C SER A 125 -0.77 -14.46 -9.65
N ALA A 126 -1.73 -15.31 -9.95
CA ALA A 126 -2.29 -15.49 -11.28
C ALA A 126 -3.81 -15.43 -11.25
N VAL A 127 -4.37 -14.80 -12.29
CA VAL A 127 -5.81 -14.79 -12.59
C VAL A 127 -5.97 -15.24 -14.04
N PRO A 128 -6.35 -16.50 -14.29
CA PRO A 128 -6.68 -16.97 -15.63
C PRO A 128 -7.77 -16.11 -16.25
N ALA A 129 -7.55 -15.68 -17.49
CA ALA A 129 -8.61 -15.08 -18.27
C ALA A 129 -9.50 -16.21 -18.80
N PRO A 130 -10.84 -16.06 -18.81
CA PRO A 130 -11.67 -16.99 -19.56
C PRO A 130 -11.22 -16.98 -21.02
N PRO A 131 -11.12 -18.15 -21.68
CA PRO A 131 -10.64 -18.23 -23.05
C PRO A 131 -11.55 -17.42 -23.97
N SER A 132 -10.98 -16.49 -24.74
CA SER A 132 -11.71 -15.77 -25.76
C SER A 132 -11.91 -16.68 -26.98
N THR A 133 -13.16 -16.99 -27.29
CA THR A 133 -13.53 -17.84 -28.42
C THR A 133 -14.77 -17.29 -29.11
N SER A 134 -14.78 -17.36 -30.45
CA SER A 134 -15.94 -17.02 -31.26
C SER A 134 -16.88 -18.21 -31.49
N GLU A 135 -16.50 -19.41 -31.06
CA GLU A 135 -17.34 -20.60 -31.16
C GLU A 135 -18.37 -20.64 -30.03
N PRO A 136 -19.68 -20.71 -30.32
CA PRO A 136 -20.74 -20.63 -29.32
C PRO A 136 -20.65 -21.68 -28.21
N ASP A 137 -20.40 -22.95 -28.54
CA ASP A 137 -20.37 -24.04 -27.56
C ASP A 137 -19.20 -23.90 -26.58
N LYS A 138 -18.01 -23.51 -27.08
CA LYS A 138 -16.85 -23.22 -26.23
C LYS A 138 -17.03 -21.94 -25.43
N ALA A 139 -17.76 -20.95 -25.95
CA ALA A 139 -18.09 -19.75 -25.20
C ALA A 139 -19.01 -20.07 -24.01
N ILE A 140 -19.98 -20.98 -24.20
CA ILE A 140 -20.85 -21.49 -23.13
C ILE A 140 -20.03 -22.23 -22.06
N GLU A 141 -19.08 -23.06 -22.46
CA GLU A 141 -18.19 -23.74 -21.51
C GLU A 141 -17.27 -22.75 -20.77
N ALA A 142 -16.77 -21.73 -21.46
CA ALA A 142 -15.88 -20.71 -20.90
C ALA A 142 -16.58 -19.86 -19.83
N ILE A 143 -17.88 -19.58 -19.96
CA ILE A 143 -18.66 -18.87 -18.93
C ILE A 143 -19.14 -19.79 -17.81
N ALA A 144 -19.05 -21.11 -17.97
CA ALA A 144 -19.47 -22.09 -16.96
C ALA A 144 -18.42 -22.30 -15.85
N LYS A 145 -17.22 -21.73 -15.99
CA LYS A 145 -16.13 -21.80 -15.02
C LYS A 145 -15.55 -20.40 -14.80
N ILE A 146 -15.17 -20.11 -13.56
CA ILE A 146 -14.34 -18.95 -13.21
C ILE A 146 -13.09 -19.44 -12.49
N TYR A 147 -12.04 -18.63 -12.52
CA TYR A 147 -10.81 -18.93 -11.79
C TYR A 147 -10.57 -17.84 -10.74
N PRO A 148 -10.56 -18.19 -9.44
CA PRO A 148 -10.19 -17.25 -8.41
C PRO A 148 -8.73 -16.80 -8.59
N ARG A 149 -8.43 -15.60 -8.09
CA ARG A 149 -7.04 -15.20 -7.89
C ARG A 149 -6.34 -16.23 -7.02
N THR A 150 -5.24 -16.77 -7.55
CA THR A 150 -4.48 -17.82 -6.87
C THR A 150 -3.03 -17.38 -6.73
N PHE A 151 -2.46 -17.58 -5.56
CA PHE A 151 -1.06 -17.32 -5.23
C PHE A 151 -0.24 -18.60 -5.29
N SER A 152 1.02 -18.48 -5.65
CA SER A 152 1.95 -19.63 -5.67
C SER A 152 2.05 -20.29 -4.28
N PRO A 153 2.00 -21.63 -4.18
CA PRO A 153 1.92 -22.60 -5.28
C PRO A 153 0.49 -23.00 -5.72
N GLY A 154 -0.57 -22.51 -5.07
CA GLY A 154 -1.95 -22.85 -5.45
C GLY A 154 -3.01 -22.54 -4.38
N THR A 155 -2.85 -21.44 -3.63
CA THR A 155 -3.79 -21.02 -2.57
C THR A 155 -4.49 -19.72 -2.94
N THR A 156 -5.74 -19.55 -2.50
CA THR A 156 -6.48 -18.28 -2.62
C THR A 156 -6.24 -17.35 -1.44
N GLN A 157 -5.59 -17.84 -0.36
CA GLN A 157 -5.28 -17.07 0.83
C GLN A 157 -3.82 -16.59 0.81
N PHE A 158 -3.63 -15.28 0.97
CA PHE A 158 -2.31 -14.68 0.93
C PHE A 158 -1.37 -15.23 2.01
N LEU A 159 -1.87 -15.45 3.23
CA LEU A 159 -1.05 -15.91 4.35
C LEU A 159 -0.52 -17.35 4.17
N GLU A 160 -1.13 -18.13 3.28
CA GLU A 160 -0.71 -19.49 2.95
C GLU A 160 0.23 -19.53 1.73
N SER A 161 0.51 -18.38 1.10
CA SER A 161 1.34 -18.31 -0.11
C SER A 161 2.83 -18.47 0.22
N THR A 162 3.60 -18.92 -0.77
CA THR A 162 5.04 -19.09 -0.63
C THR A 162 5.80 -17.90 -1.21
N ALA A 163 6.66 -17.30 -0.39
CA ALA A 163 7.53 -16.20 -0.81
C ALA A 163 8.75 -16.69 -1.58
N VAL A 164 9.06 -16.02 -2.68
CA VAL A 164 10.29 -16.19 -3.46
C VAL A 164 11.30 -15.15 -2.98
N SER A 165 12.42 -15.61 -2.43
CA SER A 165 13.55 -14.76 -2.04
C SER A 165 14.50 -14.58 -3.20
N LEU A 166 14.73 -13.34 -3.63
CA LEU A 166 15.69 -13.03 -4.69
C LEU A 166 16.94 -12.33 -4.14
N SER A 167 18.10 -12.83 -4.55
CA SER A 167 19.38 -12.13 -4.45
C SER A 167 19.73 -11.45 -5.78
N HIS A 168 20.80 -10.66 -5.84
CA HIS A 168 21.25 -10.00 -7.07
C HIS A 168 21.46 -11.03 -8.20
N GLY A 169 20.88 -10.76 -9.38
CA GLY A 169 20.97 -11.64 -10.56
C GLY A 169 20.32 -13.02 -10.41
N ALA A 170 19.61 -13.30 -9.32
CA ALA A 170 18.99 -14.61 -9.09
C ALA A 170 17.76 -14.82 -10.00
N VAL A 171 17.54 -16.06 -10.44
CA VAL A 171 16.32 -16.49 -11.11
C VAL A 171 15.48 -17.31 -10.12
N GLY A 172 14.35 -16.74 -9.69
CA GLY A 172 13.36 -17.41 -8.85
C GLY A 172 12.37 -18.23 -9.69
N ILE A 173 11.92 -19.35 -9.14
CA ILE A 173 10.88 -20.19 -9.75
C ILE A 173 9.62 -20.13 -8.89
N ALA A 174 8.47 -19.87 -9.51
CA ALA A 174 7.18 -19.88 -8.85
C ALA A 174 6.08 -20.37 -9.79
N ASP A 175 5.76 -21.66 -9.69
CA ASP A 175 4.62 -22.23 -10.39
C ASP A 175 3.33 -21.92 -9.64
N VAL A 176 2.21 -21.84 -10.36
CA VAL A 176 0.89 -21.62 -9.79
C VAL A 176 -0.08 -22.64 -10.36
N VAL A 177 -0.62 -23.48 -9.48
CA VAL A 177 -1.71 -24.40 -9.81
C VAL A 177 -3.03 -23.72 -9.45
N VAL A 178 -3.87 -23.48 -10.45
CA VAL A 178 -5.19 -22.85 -10.27
C VAL A 178 -6.29 -23.91 -10.35
N ARG A 179 -7.41 -23.67 -9.66
CA ARG A 179 -8.57 -24.56 -9.68
C ARG A 179 -9.79 -23.79 -10.15
N PRO A 180 -10.56 -24.30 -11.13
CA PRO A 180 -11.80 -23.65 -11.55
C PRO A 180 -12.87 -23.80 -10.47
N GLU A 181 -13.75 -22.81 -10.40
CA GLU A 181 -14.96 -22.82 -9.58
C GLU A 181 -16.19 -22.59 -10.44
N VAL A 182 -17.34 -23.02 -9.91
CA VAL A 182 -18.64 -22.68 -10.50
C VAL A 182 -18.87 -21.17 -10.28
N PRO A 183 -19.24 -20.40 -11.33
CA PRO A 183 -19.56 -18.99 -11.21
C PRO A 183 -20.69 -18.76 -10.21
N ASN A 184 -20.44 -17.94 -9.18
CA ASN A 184 -21.49 -17.52 -8.26
C ASN A 184 -22.13 -16.21 -8.70
N SER A 185 -23.34 -15.96 -8.18
CA SER A 185 -24.00 -14.67 -8.27
C SER A 185 -24.24 -14.08 -6.89
N VAL A 186 -24.08 -12.78 -6.76
CA VAL A 186 -24.34 -12.00 -5.54
C VAL A 186 -25.37 -10.94 -5.86
N LYS A 187 -26.43 -10.84 -5.07
CA LYS A 187 -27.50 -9.84 -5.23
C LYS A 187 -27.42 -8.77 -4.15
N GLY A 188 -27.78 -7.55 -4.51
CA GLY A 188 -27.91 -6.45 -3.56
C GLY A 188 -28.77 -5.33 -4.11
N VAL A 189 -28.90 -4.26 -3.33
CA VAL A 189 -29.70 -3.08 -3.68
C VAL A 189 -28.94 -1.83 -3.25
N LEU A 190 -28.88 -0.81 -4.12
CA LEU A 190 -28.48 0.55 -3.74
C LEU A 190 -29.70 1.33 -3.29
N SER A 191 -29.68 1.82 -2.06
CA SER A 191 -30.87 2.42 -1.43
C SER A 191 -31.29 3.73 -2.12
N LEU A 192 -30.30 4.50 -2.59
CA LEU A 192 -30.52 5.80 -3.22
C LEU A 192 -30.73 5.75 -4.74
N ARG A 193 -30.65 4.56 -5.36
CA ARG A 193 -30.95 4.33 -6.79
C ARG A 193 -30.29 5.34 -7.75
N PRO A 194 -28.96 5.55 -7.67
CA PRO A 194 -28.26 6.48 -8.57
C PRO A 194 -28.36 6.04 -10.03
N GLN A 195 -28.29 6.99 -10.98
CA GLN A 195 -28.36 6.66 -12.42
C GLN A 195 -27.07 6.00 -12.93
N HIS A 196 -25.91 6.44 -12.44
CA HIS A 196 -24.60 6.02 -12.94
C HIS A 196 -23.61 5.72 -11.80
N PRO A 197 -23.87 4.71 -10.94
CA PRO A 197 -22.90 4.28 -9.96
C PRO A 197 -21.70 3.60 -10.61
N SER A 198 -20.51 3.83 -10.07
CA SER A 198 -19.33 3.00 -10.32
C SER A 198 -19.19 1.97 -9.21
N PHE A 199 -18.90 0.71 -9.57
CA PHE A 199 -18.71 -0.37 -8.61
C PHE A 199 -17.25 -0.80 -8.54
N LEU A 200 -16.75 -1.03 -7.33
CA LEU A 200 -15.43 -1.60 -7.07
C LEU A 200 -15.58 -2.88 -6.26
N LEU A 201 -15.41 -4.02 -6.93
CA LEU A 201 -15.45 -5.35 -6.33
C LEU A 201 -14.03 -5.83 -5.98
N ARG A 202 -13.86 -6.32 -4.76
CA ARG A 202 -12.59 -6.86 -4.26
C ARG A 202 -12.81 -8.18 -3.52
N ALA A 203 -11.81 -9.05 -3.57
CA ALA A 203 -11.73 -10.24 -2.75
C ALA A 203 -10.81 -9.96 -1.55
N HIS A 204 -11.25 -10.39 -0.37
CA HIS A 204 -10.45 -10.39 0.85
C HIS A 204 -9.52 -11.62 0.81
N VAL A 205 -8.21 -11.37 0.76
CA VAL A 205 -7.16 -12.41 0.69
C VAL A 205 -6.17 -12.21 1.84
N GLY A 206 -6.60 -12.58 3.05
CA GLY A 206 -5.86 -12.28 4.27
C GLY A 206 -5.91 -10.77 4.62
N PRO A 207 -4.75 -10.08 4.76
CA PRO A 207 -4.72 -8.67 5.15
C PRO A 207 -4.99 -7.69 4.00
N PHE A 208 -5.24 -8.19 2.78
CA PHE A 208 -5.38 -7.37 1.57
C PHE A 208 -6.72 -7.56 0.89
N ASP A 209 -7.17 -6.48 0.23
CA ASP A 209 -8.34 -6.48 -0.65
C ASP A 209 -7.87 -6.27 -2.08
N LEU A 210 -7.90 -7.34 -2.88
CA LEU A 210 -7.41 -7.30 -4.25
C LEU A 210 -8.55 -7.34 -5.26
N PRO A 211 -8.39 -6.73 -6.45
CA PRO A 211 -9.37 -6.86 -7.53
C PRO A 211 -9.64 -8.33 -7.85
N THR A 212 -10.93 -8.65 -8.03
CA THR A 212 -11.43 -9.98 -8.37
C THR A 212 -12.44 -9.91 -9.52
N SER A 213 -12.80 -11.06 -10.09
CA SER A 213 -13.77 -11.14 -11.19
C SER A 213 -15.19 -10.89 -10.71
N GLY A 214 -15.95 -10.18 -11.53
CA GLY A 214 -17.38 -9.98 -11.33
C GLY A 214 -17.93 -9.01 -12.37
N LYS A 215 -19.06 -9.34 -12.98
CA LYS A 215 -19.80 -8.46 -13.88
C LYS A 215 -21.04 -7.97 -13.17
N VAL A 216 -21.13 -6.65 -12.95
CA VAL A 216 -22.27 -6.03 -12.31
C VAL A 216 -23.33 -5.67 -13.37
N GLU A 217 -24.56 -6.09 -13.11
CA GLU A 217 -25.76 -5.66 -13.82
C GLU A 217 -26.65 -4.93 -12.84
N TYR A 218 -26.98 -3.67 -13.13
CA TYR A 218 -27.67 -2.75 -12.22
C TYR A 218 -28.88 -2.15 -12.91
N ASP A 219 -30.01 -2.12 -12.21
CA ASP A 219 -31.25 -1.49 -12.64
C ASP A 219 -31.52 -0.21 -11.83
N PRO A 220 -31.38 1.00 -12.42
CA PRO A 220 -31.60 2.26 -11.72
C PRO A 220 -33.07 2.51 -11.33
N ALA A 221 -34.05 1.83 -11.94
CA ALA A 221 -35.46 2.01 -11.56
C ALA A 221 -35.74 1.40 -10.19
N THR A 222 -35.16 0.23 -9.92
CA THR A 222 -35.38 -0.53 -8.69
C THR A 222 -34.23 -0.39 -7.68
N GLY A 223 -33.02 -0.04 -8.12
CA GLY A 223 -31.80 -0.06 -7.32
C GLY A 223 -31.14 -1.43 -7.22
N ASN A 224 -31.77 -2.47 -7.77
CA ASN A 224 -31.27 -3.82 -7.66
C ASN A 224 -30.02 -3.99 -8.52
N PHE A 225 -29.03 -4.72 -8.01
CA PHE A 225 -27.91 -5.20 -8.79
C PHE A 225 -27.69 -6.70 -8.59
N THR A 226 -27.13 -7.33 -9.62
CA THR A 226 -26.58 -8.67 -9.57
C THR A 226 -25.14 -8.64 -10.05
N ILE A 227 -24.26 -9.28 -9.31
CA ILE A 227 -22.86 -9.50 -9.69
C ILE A 227 -22.73 -10.96 -10.11
N ALA A 228 -22.46 -11.22 -11.38
CA ALA A 228 -22.23 -12.57 -11.90
C ALA A 228 -20.73 -12.87 -12.00
N GLY A 229 -20.34 -14.14 -11.89
CA GLY A 229 -18.94 -14.57 -12.07
C GLY A 229 -18.04 -14.29 -10.87
N VAL A 230 -18.62 -14.30 -9.67
CA VAL A 230 -17.88 -14.03 -8.42
C VAL A 230 -17.32 -15.35 -7.86
N PRO A 231 -16.01 -15.43 -7.54
CA PRO A 231 -15.45 -16.60 -6.86
C PRO A 231 -15.98 -16.75 -5.44
N SER A 232 -15.87 -17.96 -4.88
CA SER A 232 -16.23 -18.21 -3.48
C SER A 232 -15.22 -17.53 -2.54
N GLY A 233 -15.67 -17.13 -1.35
CA GLY A 233 -14.84 -16.47 -0.34
C GLY A 233 -15.37 -15.12 0.12
N GLU A 234 -14.58 -14.42 0.91
CA GLU A 234 -14.93 -13.10 1.42
C GLU A 234 -14.69 -12.02 0.36
N ILE A 235 -15.69 -11.16 0.16
CA ILE A 235 -15.65 -10.05 -0.79
C ILE A 235 -16.04 -8.74 -0.11
N SER A 236 -15.58 -7.65 -0.70
CA SER A 236 -16.10 -6.30 -0.46
C SER A 236 -16.57 -5.66 -1.76
N LEU A 237 -17.59 -4.80 -1.63
CA LEU A 237 -18.12 -4.02 -2.73
C LEU A 237 -18.30 -2.58 -2.28
N GLY A 238 -17.65 -1.67 -2.99
CA GLY A 238 -17.94 -0.23 -2.93
C GLY A 238 -18.75 0.19 -4.14
N ALA A 239 -19.69 1.12 -3.95
CA ALA A 239 -20.44 1.79 -5.00
C ALA A 239 -20.33 3.30 -4.80
N ASP A 240 -19.75 4.01 -5.76
CA ASP A 240 -19.60 5.47 -5.73
C ASP A 240 -20.50 6.12 -6.78
N TRP A 241 -21.08 7.26 -6.45
CA TRP A 241 -21.76 8.10 -7.44
C TRP A 241 -21.70 9.57 -7.02
N ALA A 242 -21.96 10.46 -7.97
CA ALA A 242 -22.07 11.89 -7.70
C ALA A 242 -23.49 12.38 -7.93
N ASP A 243 -24.01 13.20 -7.03
CA ASP A 243 -25.26 13.94 -7.18
C ASP A 243 -25.10 15.36 -6.65
N GLY A 244 -25.53 16.37 -7.42
CA GLY A 244 -25.44 17.78 -7.02
C GLY A 244 -24.04 18.27 -6.60
N GLY A 245 -22.98 17.66 -7.13
CA GLY A 245 -21.59 17.96 -6.75
C GLY A 245 -21.09 17.29 -5.46
N ARG A 246 -21.93 16.45 -4.82
CA ARG A 246 -21.56 15.61 -3.68
C ARG A 246 -21.27 14.19 -4.15
N VAL A 247 -20.18 13.60 -3.65
CA VAL A 247 -19.87 12.18 -3.87
C VAL A 247 -20.49 11.38 -2.73
N HIS A 248 -21.21 10.34 -3.10
CA HIS A 248 -21.81 9.36 -2.20
C HIS A 248 -21.08 8.03 -2.36
N HIS A 249 -21.00 7.28 -1.27
CA HIS A 249 -20.37 5.98 -1.24
C HIS A 249 -21.24 5.00 -0.45
N GLU A 250 -21.57 3.86 -1.03
CA GLU A 250 -22.18 2.73 -0.34
C GLU A 250 -21.16 1.58 -0.30
N TYR A 251 -21.00 0.93 0.86
CA TYR A 251 -20.02 -0.14 1.04
C TYR A 251 -20.62 -1.32 1.80
N GLY A 252 -20.18 -2.53 1.46
CA GLY A 252 -20.52 -3.73 2.20
C GLY A 252 -19.53 -4.86 1.98
N THR A 253 -19.66 -5.88 2.82
CA THR A 253 -18.89 -7.12 2.74
C THR A 253 -19.85 -8.31 2.74
N ALA A 254 -19.42 -9.43 2.14
CA ALA A 254 -20.18 -10.67 2.15
C ALA A 254 -19.25 -11.88 2.02
N THR A 255 -19.73 -13.04 2.48
CA THR A 255 -19.10 -14.34 2.19
C THR A 255 -19.88 -15.03 1.09
N VAL A 256 -19.24 -15.24 -0.05
CA VAL A 256 -19.81 -15.96 -1.20
C VAL A 256 -19.61 -17.46 -1.00
N VAL A 257 -20.70 -18.21 -0.99
CA VAL A 257 -20.71 -19.66 -0.83
C VAL A 257 -21.31 -20.31 -2.08
N SER A 258 -20.60 -21.29 -2.63
CA SER A 258 -21.03 -22.00 -3.82
C SER A 258 -22.32 -22.79 -3.61
N GLY A 259 -23.18 -22.81 -4.64
CA GLY A 259 -24.47 -23.50 -4.62
C GLY A 259 -25.53 -22.88 -3.71
N ARG A 260 -25.30 -21.67 -3.18
CA ARG A 260 -26.25 -20.94 -2.34
C ARG A 260 -26.66 -19.62 -2.98
N ALA A 261 -27.81 -19.11 -2.53
CA ALA A 261 -28.17 -17.72 -2.79
C ALA A 261 -27.25 -16.81 -1.97
N ASN A 262 -26.50 -15.93 -2.63
CA ASN A 262 -25.62 -14.98 -1.97
C ASN A 262 -26.20 -13.56 -2.08
N THR A 263 -26.19 -12.84 -0.98
CA THR A 263 -26.65 -11.45 -0.90
C THR A 263 -25.60 -10.60 -0.22
N ILE A 264 -25.50 -9.34 -0.65
CA ILE A 264 -24.67 -8.33 -0.02
C ILE A 264 -25.54 -7.12 0.35
N THR A 265 -25.40 -6.65 1.57
CA THR A 265 -26.04 -5.43 2.05
C THR A 265 -25.01 -4.32 2.02
N LEU A 266 -25.32 -3.22 1.33
CA LEU A 266 -24.50 -2.04 1.31
C LEU A 266 -25.07 -1.01 2.27
N ALA A 267 -24.19 -0.39 3.05
CA ALA A 267 -24.54 0.73 3.92
C ALA A 267 -24.05 2.03 3.28
N LEU A 268 -24.90 3.05 3.28
CA LEU A 268 -24.49 4.39 2.90
C LEU A 268 -23.46 4.88 3.92
N ILE A 269 -22.27 5.20 3.43
CA ILE A 269 -21.21 5.81 4.23
C ILE A 269 -21.40 7.32 4.10
N GLY A 270 -21.87 7.94 5.18
CA GLY A 270 -21.94 9.38 5.32
C GLY A 270 -20.56 10.01 5.14
N ARG A 271 -20.52 11.19 4.53
CA ARG A 271 -19.30 12.01 4.40
C ARG A 271 -19.50 13.30 5.17
N HIS A 272 -18.57 13.57 6.07
CA HIS A 272 -18.61 14.67 7.04
C HIS A 272 -17.51 15.67 6.74
N ARG A 273 -17.84 16.96 6.80
CA ARG A 273 -16.82 17.99 6.98
C ARG A 273 -16.60 18.19 8.48
N LEU A 274 -15.53 17.63 9.01
CA LEU A 274 -15.13 17.81 10.40
C LEU A 274 -14.35 19.11 10.55
N THR A 275 -14.84 20.01 11.40
CA THR A 275 -14.07 21.17 11.85
C THR A 275 -13.59 20.98 13.27
N GLY A 276 -12.51 21.65 13.63
CA GLY A 276 -12.15 21.70 15.03
C GLY A 276 -11.18 22.80 15.38
N SER A 277 -10.93 22.89 16.68
CA SER A 277 -9.99 23.81 17.28
C SER A 277 -9.14 23.09 18.30
N VAL A 278 -7.84 23.28 18.22
CA VAL A 278 -6.89 22.83 19.22
C VAL A 278 -6.71 23.95 20.23
N LEU A 279 -6.90 23.63 21.51
CA LEU A 279 -6.66 24.57 22.60
C LEU A 279 -5.29 24.26 23.21
N GLN A 280 -4.49 25.30 23.40
CA GLN A 280 -3.21 25.18 24.09
C GLN A 280 -3.43 24.63 25.51
N PRO A 281 -2.44 23.89 26.06
CA PRO A 281 -2.44 23.56 27.47
C PRO A 281 -2.55 24.87 28.27
N SER A 282 -3.61 25.01 29.07
CA SER A 282 -3.69 26.11 30.04
C SER A 282 -2.64 25.85 31.11
N ALA A 283 -1.49 26.52 31.02
CA ALA A 283 -0.51 26.49 32.08
C ALA A 283 -0.99 27.35 33.25
N ASP A 284 -0.93 26.80 34.46
CA ASP A 284 -0.96 27.55 35.72
C ASP A 284 0.27 28.49 35.80
N GLY A 285 0.29 29.55 34.99
CA GLY A 285 1.25 30.65 35.10
C GLY A 285 2.65 30.43 34.53
N LEU A 286 2.86 29.45 33.65
CA LEU A 286 4.11 29.32 32.89
C LEU A 286 3.87 29.68 31.42
N ASP A 287 4.42 30.80 30.97
CA ASP A 287 4.58 31.13 29.55
C ASP A 287 5.46 30.04 28.92
N LEU A 288 4.81 29.05 28.33
CA LEU A 288 5.48 28.12 27.44
C LEU A 288 5.31 28.69 26.04
N GLU A 289 6.42 29.10 25.41
CA GLU A 289 6.51 29.37 23.97
C GLU A 289 6.27 28.08 23.15
N HIS A 290 5.20 27.35 23.40
CA HIS A 290 4.80 26.19 22.61
C HIS A 290 3.90 26.67 21.50
N SER A 291 4.50 26.82 20.31
CA SER A 291 3.76 26.92 19.07
C SER A 291 2.75 25.78 19.00
N LEU A 292 1.51 26.08 18.64
CA LEU A 292 0.50 25.06 18.33
C LEU A 292 1.09 23.97 17.41
N PRO A 293 0.62 22.71 17.53
CA PRO A 293 1.01 21.67 16.59
C PRO A 293 0.72 22.13 15.16
N LYS A 294 1.57 21.72 14.22
CA LYS A 294 1.42 22.15 12.81
C LYS A 294 0.35 21.36 12.08
N THR A 295 0.11 20.12 12.50
CA THR A 295 -0.88 19.25 11.87
C THR A 295 -1.66 18.46 12.90
N VAL A 296 -2.91 18.18 12.54
CA VAL A 296 -3.80 17.22 13.20
C VAL A 296 -3.85 15.97 12.34
N THR A 297 -3.97 14.81 12.98
CA THR A 297 -4.00 13.52 12.30
C THR A 297 -5.21 12.70 12.70
N LEU A 298 -5.79 11.99 11.75
CA LEU A 298 -6.82 10.98 12.01
C LEU A 298 -6.35 9.63 11.50
N ALA A 299 -6.40 8.61 12.36
CA ALA A 299 -6.17 7.21 11.98
C ALA A 299 -7.49 6.44 12.07
N GLY A 300 -7.97 5.89 10.96
CA GLY A 300 -9.22 5.13 10.93
C GLY A 300 -9.10 3.82 11.72
N LEU A 301 -9.89 3.67 12.79
CA LEU A 301 -9.98 2.47 13.61
C LEU A 301 -10.87 1.44 12.89
N GLY A 302 -10.32 0.26 12.61
CA GLY A 302 -11.00 -0.82 11.87
C GLY A 302 -10.82 -0.78 10.35
N SER A 303 -10.19 0.28 9.81
CA SER A 303 -9.77 0.30 8.41
C SER A 303 -8.53 -0.59 8.24
N ARG A 304 -8.67 -1.77 7.61
CA ARG A 304 -7.54 -2.68 7.32
C ARG A 304 -6.43 -2.01 6.48
N SER A 305 -6.77 -0.98 5.72
CA SER A 305 -5.81 -0.16 4.96
C SER A 305 -4.99 0.79 5.84
N GLY A 306 -5.37 1.05 7.10
CA GLY A 306 -4.58 1.88 8.02
C GLY A 306 -4.44 3.32 7.56
N TRP A 307 -5.49 3.87 6.91
CA TRP A 307 -5.47 5.23 6.39
C TRP A 307 -5.18 6.23 7.51
N HIS A 308 -4.20 7.10 7.25
CA HIS A 308 -3.82 8.21 8.10
C HIS A 308 -4.04 9.49 7.32
N LEU A 309 -4.97 10.32 7.77
CA LEU A 309 -5.21 11.64 7.22
C LEU A 309 -4.49 12.66 8.08
N GLU A 310 -3.85 13.63 7.43
CA GLU A 310 -3.14 14.70 8.10
C GLU A 310 -3.56 16.03 7.49
N MET A 311 -3.96 16.98 8.34
CA MET A 311 -4.40 18.30 7.90
C MET A 311 -3.64 19.38 8.67
N PRO A 312 -3.33 20.52 8.04
CA PRO A 312 -2.69 21.63 8.71
C PRO A 312 -3.61 22.22 9.78
N ILE A 313 -2.98 22.71 10.85
CA ILE A 313 -3.60 23.56 11.86
C ILE A 313 -3.15 24.99 11.58
N ASP A 314 -4.09 25.93 11.54
CA ASP A 314 -3.78 27.33 11.32
C ASP A 314 -3.20 28.02 12.58
N GLU A 315 -2.76 29.27 12.45
CA GLU A 315 -2.17 30.04 13.55
C GLU A 315 -3.12 30.26 14.75
N ARG A 316 -4.42 30.07 14.55
CA ARG A 316 -5.47 30.19 15.58
C ARG A 316 -5.85 28.83 16.17
N GLY A 317 -5.22 27.74 15.73
CA GLY A 317 -5.50 26.39 16.21
C GLY A 317 -6.65 25.71 15.48
N HIS A 318 -7.19 26.28 14.40
CA HIS A 318 -8.29 25.68 13.65
C HIS A 318 -7.79 24.68 12.61
N PHE A 319 -8.59 23.64 12.39
CA PHE A 319 -8.36 22.64 11.36
C PHE A 319 -9.66 22.21 10.71
N VAL A 320 -9.55 21.66 9.50
CA VAL A 320 -10.68 21.14 8.73
C VAL A 320 -10.26 19.84 8.06
N PHE A 321 -11.02 18.78 8.28
CA PHE A 321 -11.04 17.62 7.39
C PHE A 321 -12.26 17.78 6.48
N PRO A 322 -12.06 18.03 5.18
CA PRO A 322 -13.15 18.40 4.29
C PRO A 322 -14.10 17.25 3.98
N ASP A 323 -13.62 16.01 4.13
CA ASP A 323 -14.33 14.83 3.68
C ASP A 323 -13.87 13.59 4.48
N LEU A 324 -14.67 13.21 5.47
CA LEU A 324 -14.46 12.02 6.29
C LEU A 324 -15.66 11.09 6.18
N ALA A 325 -15.39 9.82 5.90
CA ALA A 325 -16.40 8.78 5.99
C ALA A 325 -16.92 8.60 7.42
N ASP A 326 -18.12 8.03 7.57
CA ASP A 326 -18.57 7.42 8.81
C ASP A 326 -17.52 6.43 9.33
N GLY A 327 -17.30 6.43 10.64
CA GLY A 327 -16.31 5.55 11.24
C GLY A 327 -15.79 6.03 12.59
N SER A 328 -14.92 5.21 13.18
CA SER A 328 -14.17 5.58 14.37
C SER A 328 -12.76 5.97 13.97
N TYR A 329 -12.25 7.07 14.52
CA TYR A 329 -10.93 7.61 14.21
C TYR A 329 -10.20 7.93 15.50
N ALA A 330 -8.93 7.53 15.61
CA ALA A 330 -8.05 8.07 16.64
C ALA A 330 -7.53 9.44 16.16
N LEU A 331 -7.77 10.47 16.96
CA LEU A 331 -7.33 11.84 16.71
C LEU A 331 -6.04 12.13 17.44
N GLY A 332 -5.00 12.43 16.67
CA GLY A 332 -3.70 12.84 17.17
C GLY A 332 -3.30 14.22 16.67
N VAL A 333 -2.21 14.75 17.20
CA VAL A 333 -1.56 15.96 16.70
C VAL A 333 -0.08 15.70 16.49
N ARG A 334 0.53 16.37 15.52
CA ARG A 334 1.99 16.44 15.41
C ARG A 334 2.47 17.79 15.90
N GLY A 335 2.81 17.81 17.18
CA GLY A 335 3.58 18.86 17.83
C GLY A 335 4.71 18.21 18.61
N LYS A 336 5.77 18.97 18.91
CA LYS A 336 6.70 18.54 19.95
C LYS A 336 5.94 18.58 21.27
N ASP A 337 6.14 17.54 22.05
CA ASP A 337 5.90 17.53 23.48
C ASP A 337 4.43 17.75 23.92
N MET A 338 3.45 17.38 23.08
CA MET A 338 2.01 17.55 23.36
C MET A 338 1.18 16.34 22.92
N TYR A 339 0.04 16.13 23.57
CA TYR A 339 -0.92 15.06 23.22
C TYR A 339 -2.38 15.48 23.44
N VAL A 340 -3.29 14.69 22.86
CA VAL A 340 -4.74 14.85 23.04
C VAL A 340 -5.16 14.23 24.37
N ALA A 341 -5.38 15.09 25.37
CA ALA A 341 -5.82 14.65 26.70
C ALA A 341 -7.29 14.25 26.71
N ARG A 342 -8.13 15.03 26.02
CA ARG A 342 -9.57 14.83 25.88
C ARG A 342 -10.06 15.52 24.62
N MET A 343 -11.30 15.24 24.24
CA MET A 343 -12.00 15.97 23.20
C MET A 343 -13.38 16.42 23.67
N GLU A 344 -13.92 17.44 23.05
CA GLU A 344 -15.31 17.86 23.24
C GLU A 344 -15.99 17.94 21.87
N ILE A 345 -17.12 17.26 21.72
CA ILE A 345 -17.90 17.25 20.47
C ILE A 345 -19.22 17.94 20.74
N GLY A 346 -19.50 19.04 20.03
CA GLY A 346 -20.71 19.83 20.26
C GLY A 346 -20.89 20.28 21.72
N GLY A 347 -19.78 20.54 22.43
CA GLY A 347 -19.76 20.94 23.84
C GLY A 347 -19.94 19.80 24.85
N LYS A 348 -19.99 18.53 24.42
CA LYS A 348 -20.02 17.37 25.31
C LYS A 348 -18.63 16.73 25.40
N PRO A 349 -18.12 16.48 26.62
CA PRO A 349 -16.84 15.82 26.78
C PRO A 349 -16.90 14.38 26.25
N VAL A 350 -15.87 14.01 25.50
CA VAL A 350 -15.58 12.66 25.06
C VAL A 350 -14.26 12.26 25.69
N GLU A 351 -14.29 11.18 26.46
CA GLU A 351 -13.11 10.65 27.12
C GLU A 351 -12.18 10.00 26.09
N GLY A 352 -10.89 10.33 26.17
CA GLY A 352 -9.88 9.86 25.22
C GLY A 352 -9.83 10.64 23.91
N ASP A 353 -9.33 9.98 22.89
CA ASP A 353 -8.93 10.51 21.59
C ASP A 353 -9.67 9.83 20.42
N ILE A 354 -10.69 9.01 20.73
CA ILE A 354 -11.49 8.32 19.72
C ILE A 354 -12.70 9.17 19.31
N LEU A 355 -12.66 9.70 18.08
CA LEU A 355 -13.74 10.38 17.41
C LEU A 355 -14.64 9.36 16.69
N ARG A 356 -15.93 9.31 17.02
CA ARG A 356 -16.92 8.50 16.31
C ARG A 356 -17.79 9.40 15.43
N LEU A 357 -17.74 9.18 14.12
CA LEU A 357 -18.56 9.85 13.11
C LEU A 357 -19.65 8.89 12.66
N THR A 358 -20.90 9.35 12.68
CA THR A 358 -22.07 8.59 12.25
C THR A 358 -22.91 9.41 11.28
N ALA A 359 -23.71 8.75 10.45
CA ALA A 359 -24.52 9.40 9.42
C ALA A 359 -25.49 10.48 9.95
N GLU A 360 -25.85 10.42 11.24
CA GLU A 360 -26.74 11.40 11.89
C GLU A 360 -26.03 12.71 12.28
N MET A 361 -24.69 12.73 12.25
CA MET A 361 -23.91 13.93 12.54
C MET A 361 -23.92 14.86 11.32
N ASN A 362 -24.19 16.14 11.52
CA ASN A 362 -24.11 17.16 10.48
C ASN A 362 -22.88 18.03 10.75
N ASP A 363 -21.82 17.86 9.95
CA ASP A 363 -20.58 18.65 9.99
C ASP A 363 -20.09 18.94 11.41
N PRO A 364 -19.67 17.89 12.15
CA PRO A 364 -19.35 18.02 13.56
C PRO A 364 -18.18 18.97 13.81
N ASN A 365 -18.27 19.69 14.94
CA ASN A 365 -17.19 20.53 15.45
C ASN A 365 -16.59 19.92 16.71
N VAL A 366 -15.25 19.85 16.74
CA VAL A 366 -14.49 19.25 17.85
C VAL A 366 -13.54 20.27 18.47
N THR A 367 -13.56 20.36 19.79
CA THR A 367 -12.57 21.09 20.57
C THR A 367 -11.59 20.10 21.18
N VAL A 368 -10.29 20.35 21.01
CA VAL A 368 -9.20 19.43 21.38
C VAL A 368 -8.26 20.13 22.36
N PRO A 369 -8.53 20.08 23.67
CA PRO A 369 -7.58 20.52 24.68
C PRO A 369 -6.32 19.65 24.67
N LEU A 370 -5.17 20.28 24.47
CA LEU A 370 -3.88 19.60 24.56
C LEU A 370 -3.37 19.58 26.01
N ALA A 371 -2.54 18.58 26.29
CA ALA A 371 -1.69 18.55 27.47
C ALA A 371 -0.24 18.31 27.07
N ASP A 372 0.69 18.78 27.90
CA ASP A 372 2.13 18.56 27.69
C ASP A 372 2.50 17.10 27.94
N THR A 373 3.39 16.57 27.13
CA THR A 373 4.09 15.31 27.42
C THR A 373 5.40 15.62 28.12
N ARG A 374 5.65 14.97 29.24
CA ARG A 374 6.87 15.18 30.04
C ARG A 374 7.47 13.87 30.55
N ALA A 375 6.74 12.77 30.40
CA ALA A 375 7.23 11.46 30.78
C ALA A 375 8.27 10.95 29.78
N SER A 376 9.17 10.08 30.23
CA SER A 376 10.15 9.44 29.34
C SER A 376 10.50 8.04 29.84
N VAL A 377 10.86 7.18 28.91
CA VAL A 377 11.38 5.84 29.19
C VAL A 377 12.71 5.65 28.47
N SER A 378 13.71 5.14 29.20
CA SER A 378 15.03 4.83 28.65
C SER A 378 15.53 3.49 29.16
N GLY A 379 16.40 2.87 28.38
CA GLY A 379 16.87 1.55 28.69
C GLY A 379 18.00 1.10 27.79
N ARG A 380 18.28 -0.20 27.90
CA ARG A 380 19.33 -0.85 27.13
C ARG A 380 18.88 -2.22 26.67
N ILE A 381 19.35 -2.62 25.51
CA ILE A 381 19.20 -3.98 25.01
C ILE A 381 20.26 -4.86 25.67
N SER A 382 19.81 -5.96 26.27
CA SER A 382 20.67 -7.04 26.72
C SER A 382 21.12 -7.83 25.48
N ALA A 383 22.36 -7.61 25.04
CA ALA A 383 22.96 -8.31 23.91
C ALA A 383 24.34 -8.83 24.31
N ASP A 384 24.61 -10.10 24.00
CA ASP A 384 25.91 -10.75 24.19
C ASP A 384 26.92 -10.36 23.09
N GLU A 385 26.43 -9.77 22.00
CA GLU A 385 27.19 -9.35 20.81
C GLU A 385 26.90 -7.88 20.46
N VAL A 386 27.63 -7.35 19.46
CA VAL A 386 27.38 -6.01 18.89
C VAL A 386 25.95 -5.93 18.34
N VAL A 387 25.22 -4.89 18.74
CA VAL A 387 23.84 -4.66 18.32
C VAL A 387 23.78 -4.45 16.79
N PRO A 388 23.01 -5.25 16.04
CA PRO A 388 22.87 -5.08 14.59
C PRO A 388 22.28 -3.72 14.21
N GLN A 389 22.71 -3.15 13.08
CA GLN A 389 22.31 -1.79 12.65
C GLN A 389 20.81 -1.57 12.49
N LYS A 390 20.04 -2.62 12.19
CA LYS A 390 18.58 -2.52 12.01
C LYS A 390 17.80 -2.78 13.29
N THR A 391 18.50 -2.94 14.41
CA THR A 391 17.87 -3.18 15.70
C THR A 391 17.15 -1.92 16.13
N ALA A 392 15.89 -2.08 16.53
CA ALA A 392 15.11 -0.97 17.04
C ALA A 392 14.21 -1.44 18.19
N VAL A 393 13.83 -0.49 19.03
CA VAL A 393 12.81 -0.70 20.05
C VAL A 393 11.50 -0.14 19.53
N LEU A 394 10.44 -0.92 19.64
CA LEU A 394 9.07 -0.48 19.46
C LEU A 394 8.50 -0.16 20.85
N LEU A 395 7.82 0.97 20.96
CA LEU A 395 6.97 1.32 22.11
C LEU A 395 5.52 1.42 21.62
N GLU A 396 4.67 0.57 22.17
CA GLU A 396 3.23 0.52 21.93
C GLU A 396 2.50 1.16 23.11
N SER A 397 1.64 2.13 22.85
CA SER A 397 0.70 2.68 23.81
C SER A 397 -0.49 1.72 23.97
N LEU A 398 -0.77 1.29 25.21
CA LEU A 398 -1.90 0.38 25.49
C LEU A 398 -3.25 1.10 25.53
N ARG A 399 -3.24 2.44 25.49
CA ARG A 399 -4.45 3.27 25.42
C ARG A 399 -5.07 3.26 24.03
N ASP A 400 -4.26 3.46 23.00
CA ASP A 400 -4.70 3.76 21.62
C ASP A 400 -4.01 2.90 20.55
N SER A 401 -3.14 1.96 20.96
CA SER A 401 -2.32 1.12 20.07
C SER A 401 -1.33 1.92 19.18
N THR A 402 -1.08 3.20 19.50
CA THR A 402 -0.08 4.00 18.80
C THR A 402 1.31 3.40 19.03
N THR A 403 2.11 3.35 17.96
CA THR A 403 3.45 2.78 17.99
C THR A 403 4.51 3.84 17.66
N LEU A 404 5.55 3.89 18.50
CA LEU A 404 6.76 4.67 18.28
C LEU A 404 7.94 3.72 18.10
N VAL A 405 8.90 4.12 17.25
CA VAL A 405 10.13 3.35 17.01
C VAL A 405 11.33 4.19 17.37
N ALA A 406 12.18 3.69 18.27
CA ALA A 406 13.47 4.27 18.59
C ALA A 406 14.58 3.45 17.95
N GLN A 407 15.50 4.13 17.26
CA GLN A 407 16.76 3.52 16.85
C GLN A 407 17.59 3.20 18.09
N VAL A 408 18.35 2.11 17.99
CA VAL A 408 19.21 1.66 19.09
C VAL A 408 20.65 2.08 18.79
N GLY A 409 21.30 2.70 19.76
CA GLY A 409 22.70 3.08 19.64
C GLY A 409 23.65 1.88 19.64
N GLN A 410 24.93 2.12 19.34
CA GLN A 410 25.92 1.03 19.24
C GLN A 410 26.14 0.29 20.55
N ALA A 411 25.91 0.94 21.68
CA ALA A 411 25.98 0.30 22.99
C ALA A 411 24.61 -0.28 23.43
N GLY A 412 23.62 -0.35 22.56
CA GLY A 412 22.32 -0.93 22.87
C GLY A 412 21.36 0.00 23.61
N GLU A 413 21.71 1.27 23.79
CA GLU A 413 20.89 2.28 24.44
C GLU A 413 19.71 2.71 23.56
N PHE A 414 18.56 2.95 24.21
CA PHE A 414 17.37 3.51 23.59
C PHE A 414 16.67 4.47 24.56
N SER A 415 15.90 5.40 23.99
CA SER A 415 15.05 6.30 24.75
C SER A 415 13.82 6.70 23.97
N PHE A 416 12.69 6.80 24.65
CA PHE A 416 11.48 7.44 24.19
C PHE A 416 11.15 8.59 25.10
N GLY A 417 10.83 9.73 24.51
CA GLY A 417 10.44 10.90 25.25
C GLY A 417 10.41 12.15 24.38
N PRO A 418 9.60 13.13 24.77
CA PRO A 418 8.60 13.01 25.83
C PRO A 418 7.36 12.20 25.41
N LEU A 419 6.68 11.60 26.38
CA LEU A 419 5.53 10.71 26.22
C LEU A 419 4.33 11.17 27.07
N PRO A 420 3.09 10.89 26.62
CA PRO A 420 1.90 11.00 27.47
C PRO A 420 2.00 10.06 28.69
N PRO A 421 1.32 10.37 29.80
CA PRO A 421 1.10 9.39 30.86
C PRO A 421 0.27 8.21 30.33
N GLY A 422 0.50 7.02 30.88
CA GLY A 422 -0.23 5.81 30.52
C GLY A 422 0.60 4.54 30.57
N ASP A 423 -0.03 3.43 30.20
CA ASP A 423 0.62 2.13 30.11
C ASP A 423 1.20 1.91 28.71
N TYR A 424 2.45 1.47 28.67
CA TYR A 424 3.19 1.21 27.46
C TYR A 424 3.78 -0.18 27.48
N ARG A 425 4.02 -0.72 26.28
CA ARG A 425 4.71 -1.98 26.09
C ARG A 425 5.86 -1.81 25.11
N LEU A 426 7.02 -2.33 25.48
CA LEU A 426 8.25 -2.24 24.72
C LEU A 426 8.66 -3.61 24.18
N TYR A 427 9.19 -3.60 22.96
CA TYR A 427 9.69 -4.78 22.26
C TYR A 427 10.99 -4.41 21.55
N ALA A 428 11.97 -5.31 21.51
CA ALA A 428 13.21 -5.09 20.77
C ALA A 428 13.33 -6.12 19.63
N TRP A 429 13.48 -5.66 18.40
CA TRP A 429 13.71 -6.55 17.24
C TRP A 429 15.07 -6.30 16.62
N LYS A 430 15.69 -7.38 16.15
CA LYS A 430 16.96 -7.35 15.41
C LYS A 430 16.86 -6.60 14.07
N ASP A 431 15.71 -6.71 13.40
CA ASP A 431 15.40 -5.99 12.16
C ASP A 431 13.93 -5.56 12.16
N ILE A 432 13.64 -4.38 12.70
CA ILE A 432 12.26 -3.88 12.76
C ILE A 432 11.66 -3.61 11.37
N THR A 433 12.51 -3.42 10.33
CA THR A 433 12.06 -3.13 8.96
C THR A 433 11.44 -4.34 8.26
N SER A 434 11.58 -5.53 8.86
CA SER A 434 10.94 -6.76 8.40
C SER A 434 9.68 -7.14 9.18
N VAL A 435 9.36 -6.40 10.25
CA VAL A 435 8.29 -6.77 11.19
C VAL A 435 7.07 -5.89 10.97
N PRO A 436 5.91 -6.45 10.58
CA PRO A 436 4.67 -5.70 10.47
C PRO A 436 4.09 -5.42 11.88
N TYR A 437 4.82 -4.65 12.68
CA TYR A 437 4.53 -4.40 14.10
C TYR A 437 3.24 -3.60 14.37
N ARG A 438 2.57 -3.09 13.33
CA ARG A 438 1.23 -2.49 13.46
C ARG A 438 0.11 -3.53 13.33
N ASP A 439 0.45 -4.78 13.01
CA ASP A 439 -0.46 -5.90 13.11
C ASP A 439 -0.51 -6.38 14.57
N GLN A 440 -1.68 -6.24 15.18
CA GLN A 440 -1.89 -6.61 16.57
C GLN A 440 -1.78 -8.11 16.82
N GLU A 441 -2.03 -8.95 15.81
CA GLU A 441 -1.83 -10.40 15.94
C GLU A 441 -0.33 -10.74 16.03
N VAL A 442 0.50 -10.00 15.27
CA VAL A 442 1.96 -10.14 15.30
C VAL A 442 2.53 -9.74 16.66
N LEU A 443 2.05 -8.63 17.24
CA LEU A 443 2.45 -8.23 18.59
C LEU A 443 1.97 -9.22 19.67
N LYS A 444 0.74 -9.73 19.54
CA LYS A 444 0.18 -10.74 20.45
C LYS A 444 1.03 -12.00 20.53
N ASN A 445 1.56 -12.47 19.41
CA ASN A 445 2.39 -13.67 19.33
C ASN A 445 3.74 -13.54 20.05
N VAL A 446 4.19 -12.32 20.34
CA VAL A 446 5.46 -12.06 21.04
C VAL A 446 5.30 -11.36 22.39
N LEU A 447 4.08 -11.31 22.95
CA LEU A 447 3.79 -10.62 24.22
C LEU A 447 4.71 -11.06 25.36
N SER A 448 5.05 -12.35 25.44
CA SER A 448 5.94 -12.90 26.48
C SER A 448 7.38 -12.35 26.43
N LYS A 449 7.78 -11.77 25.29
CA LYS A 449 9.09 -11.13 25.08
C LYS A 449 9.07 -9.61 25.28
N SER A 450 7.92 -9.06 25.65
CA SER A 450 7.74 -7.63 25.86
C SER A 450 8.08 -7.19 27.29
N ARG A 451 8.15 -5.87 27.49
CA ARG A 451 8.19 -5.24 28.82
C ARG A 451 7.11 -4.17 28.92
N GLU A 452 6.29 -4.27 29.94
CA GLU A 452 5.31 -3.23 30.26
C GLU A 452 5.91 -2.20 31.21
N VAL A 453 5.56 -0.94 30.99
CA VAL A 453 5.97 0.21 31.79
C VAL A 453 4.78 1.14 31.96
N HIS A 454 4.48 1.52 33.20
CA HIS A 454 3.55 2.58 33.51
C HIS A 454 4.27 3.92 33.61
N LEU A 455 3.74 4.96 32.99
CA LEU A 455 4.24 6.32 33.06
C LEU A 455 3.20 7.24 33.71
N ASP A 456 3.52 7.77 34.89
CA ASP A 456 2.80 8.91 35.48
C ASP A 456 3.18 10.22 34.77
N ASN A 457 2.43 11.29 35.09
CA ASN A 457 2.81 12.65 34.69
C ASN A 457 4.25 12.96 35.12
N ASP A 458 5.05 13.47 34.19
CA ASP A 458 6.46 13.87 34.37
C ASP A 458 7.43 12.74 34.76
N SER A 459 6.99 11.48 34.75
CA SER A 459 7.80 10.33 35.18
C SER A 459 9.01 10.06 34.26
N LYS A 460 10.15 9.70 34.85
CA LYS A 460 11.35 9.29 34.11
C LYS A 460 11.72 7.86 34.48
N VAL A 461 11.27 6.90 33.67
CA VAL A 461 11.62 5.49 33.85
C VAL A 461 12.96 5.23 33.13
N ALA A 462 13.94 4.72 33.86
CA ALA A 462 15.28 4.44 33.32
C ALA A 462 15.72 3.01 33.65
N GLY A 463 16.66 2.50 32.86
CA GLY A 463 17.28 1.20 33.09
C GLY A 463 16.45 0.00 32.65
N VAL A 464 15.42 0.21 31.80
CA VAL A 464 14.63 -0.89 31.22
C VAL A 464 15.56 -1.82 30.44
N GLN A 465 15.52 -3.12 30.74
CA GLN A 465 16.28 -4.15 30.03
C GLN A 465 15.38 -4.91 29.06
N LEU A 466 15.77 -4.94 27.79
CA LEU A 466 15.07 -5.66 26.72
C LEU A 466 15.94 -6.76 26.13
N SER A 467 15.36 -7.92 25.89
CA SER A 467 15.99 -8.99 25.11
C SER A 467 15.57 -8.86 23.65
N ILE A 468 16.51 -9.11 22.73
CA ILE A 468 16.22 -9.06 21.28
C ILE A 468 15.33 -10.23 20.90
N ILE A 469 14.25 -9.94 20.17
CA ILE A 469 13.40 -10.92 19.50
C ILE A 469 14.11 -11.32 18.19
N SER A 470 14.57 -12.56 18.14
CA SER A 470 15.43 -13.09 17.07
C SER A 470 14.68 -13.52 15.81
N ASP A 471 13.38 -13.81 15.88
CA ASP A 471 12.58 -14.28 14.72
C ASP A 471 11.19 -13.63 14.69
N GLY A 472 10.81 -13.15 13.50
CA GLY A 472 9.47 -12.66 13.16
C GLY A 472 8.65 -13.71 12.41
N ARG A 473 8.61 -14.94 12.95
CA ARG A 473 7.64 -15.97 12.54
C ARG A 473 6.55 -16.10 13.57
#